data_AF-A0A371C312-F1
#
_entry.id   AF-A0A371C312-F1
#
_cell.length_a   1.000
_cell.length_b   1.000
_cell.length_c   1.000
_cell.angle_alpha   90.00
_cell.angle_beta   90.00
_cell.angle_gamma   90.00
#
_symmetry.space_group_name_H-M   'P 1'
#
loop_
_entity.id
_entity.type
_entity.pdbx_description
1 polymer ?
#
loop_
_entity_poly.entity_id
_entity_poly.type
_entity_poly.pdbx_seq_one_letter_code
_entity_poly.pdbx_strand_id
1 'polypeptide(L)'
;MDYHELLQLKASKSAKKGGKETLAELDEWRKQLSDDVRENPRALTHGELAKLMTWKLKRGTFRPKLQQLAESNRAEEVEQVTQKAAHLIAGDEIIEAIKVLSELKGVGPATASLLGSVMSVNVPFFSDEAFAHVCPGVKITYTLKAYEKFLNAIVAWGHQRDLNAVEAEQEAWVLGMRDKYADKGTNKTGKKEQEDVKIVKTNEEEKEEKEEERPAKRRRR
;
A
#
# COMPACT_ATOMS: atom_id res chain seq x y z
N MET A 1 -16.11 10.02 17.13
CA MET A 1 -15.24 9.02 16.48
C MET A 1 -14.40 9.70 15.43
N ASP A 2 -13.37 10.37 15.91
CA ASP A 2 -12.26 10.86 15.09
C ASP A 2 -11.30 9.69 14.73
N TYR A 3 -10.22 10.02 14.03
CA TYR A 3 -9.20 9.05 13.59
C TYR A 3 -8.54 8.30 14.76
N HIS A 4 -8.20 9.01 15.84
CA HIS A 4 -7.49 8.43 16.98
C HIS A 4 -8.41 7.50 17.78
N GLU A 5 -9.66 7.90 18.03
CA GLU A 5 -10.67 7.09 18.69
C GLU A 5 -10.92 5.76 17.95
N LEU A 6 -11.01 5.81 16.61
CA LEU A 6 -11.17 4.61 15.79
C LEU A 6 -9.95 3.68 15.83
N LEU A 7 -8.74 4.24 15.83
CA LEU A 7 -7.51 3.45 15.97
C LEU A 7 -7.43 2.77 17.34
N GLN A 8 -7.76 3.48 18.43
CA GLN A 8 -7.81 2.91 19.78
C GLN A 8 -8.86 1.79 19.88
N LEU A 9 -10.04 1.98 19.30
CA LEU A 9 -11.07 0.96 19.22
C LEU A 9 -10.62 -0.28 18.43
N LYS A 10 -9.83 -0.08 17.36
CA LYS A 10 -9.28 -1.18 16.57
C LYS A 10 -8.13 -1.88 17.30
N ALA A 11 -7.27 -1.14 17.99
CA ALA A 11 -6.17 -1.65 18.81
C ALA A 11 -6.69 -2.52 19.97
N SER A 12 -7.69 -2.06 20.72
CA SER A 12 -8.29 -2.81 21.83
C SER A 12 -8.90 -4.15 21.39
N LYS A 13 -9.50 -4.23 20.20
CA LYS A 13 -10.01 -5.49 19.62
C LYS A 13 -8.89 -6.45 19.24
N SER A 14 -7.72 -5.94 18.86
CA SER A 14 -6.55 -6.74 18.47
C SER A 14 -5.63 -7.10 19.64
N ALA A 15 -5.70 -6.40 20.78
CA ALA A 15 -4.84 -6.60 21.95
C ALA A 15 -4.96 -8.02 22.56
N LYS A 16 -6.07 -8.71 22.32
CA LYS A 16 -6.29 -10.11 22.75
C LYS A 16 -5.39 -11.14 22.05
N LYS A 17 -4.53 -10.74 21.09
CA LYS A 17 -3.70 -11.65 20.26
C LYS A 17 -2.20 -11.64 20.55
N GLY A 18 -1.73 -11.00 21.63
CA GLY A 18 -0.37 -11.22 22.16
C GLY A 18 0.81 -10.65 21.34
N GLY A 19 0.61 -9.53 20.62
CA GLY A 19 1.71 -8.83 19.93
C GLY A 19 2.46 -7.85 20.85
N LYS A 20 3.78 -7.67 20.63
CA LYS A 20 4.67 -6.78 21.42
C LYS A 20 4.32 -5.28 21.37
N GLU A 21 3.69 -4.82 20.29
CA GLU A 21 3.24 -3.41 20.12
C GLU A 21 1.78 -3.42 19.65
N THR A 22 0.98 -2.45 20.08
CA THR A 22 -0.41 -2.25 19.64
C THR A 22 -0.47 -1.48 18.32
N LEU A 23 -1.62 -1.45 17.66
CA LEU A 23 -1.80 -0.62 16.46
C LEU A 23 -1.68 0.88 16.79
N ALA A 24 -2.14 1.30 17.97
CA ALA A 24 -2.05 2.69 18.41
C ALA A 24 -0.59 3.13 18.62
N GLU A 25 0.23 2.30 19.28
CA GLU A 25 1.66 2.56 19.48
C GLU A 25 2.42 2.65 18.15
N LEU A 26 2.10 1.77 17.19
CA LEU A 26 2.72 1.84 15.86
C LEU A 26 2.27 3.05 15.06
N ASP A 27 1.03 3.52 15.22
CA ASP A 27 0.56 4.71 14.54
C ASP A 27 1.22 5.97 15.10
N GLU A 28 1.38 6.04 16.42
CA GLU A 28 2.10 7.12 17.08
C GLU A 28 3.58 7.15 16.63
N TRP A 29 4.25 5.99 16.63
CA TRP A 29 5.60 5.88 16.08
C TRP A 29 5.67 6.31 14.60
N ARG A 30 4.68 5.96 13.77
CA ARG A 30 4.62 6.38 12.36
C ARG A 30 4.50 7.90 12.23
N LYS A 31 3.73 8.55 13.09
CA LYS A 31 3.61 10.02 13.11
C LYS A 31 4.95 10.66 13.45
N GLN A 32 5.59 10.22 14.52
CA GLN A 32 6.93 10.69 14.92
C GLN A 32 7.97 10.50 13.81
N LEU A 33 7.94 9.34 13.13
CA LEU A 33 8.79 9.09 11.96
C LEU A 33 8.49 10.06 10.82
N SER A 34 7.21 10.35 10.56
CA SER A 34 6.81 11.26 9.49
C SER A 34 7.29 12.68 9.76
N ASP A 35 7.17 13.13 11.01
CA ASP A 35 7.66 14.45 11.42
C ASP A 35 9.19 14.54 11.26
N ASP A 36 9.94 13.54 11.75
CA ASP A 36 11.40 13.45 11.58
C ASP A 36 11.83 13.48 10.10
N VAL A 37 11.22 12.64 9.25
CA VAL A 37 11.59 12.53 7.84
C VAL A 37 11.22 13.77 7.03
N ARG A 38 10.14 14.47 7.40
CA ARG A 38 9.71 15.69 6.70
C ARG A 38 10.54 16.90 7.14
N GLU A 39 10.89 16.99 8.42
CA GLU A 39 11.76 18.05 8.94
C GLU A 39 13.21 17.88 8.46
N ASN A 40 13.69 16.63 8.40
CA ASN A 40 15.02 16.27 7.95
C ASN A 40 14.95 15.28 6.78
N PRO A 41 14.70 15.76 5.52
CA PRO A 41 14.55 14.91 4.36
C PRO A 41 15.69 13.90 4.19
N ARG A 42 15.37 12.62 4.40
CA ARG A 42 16.31 11.50 4.31
C ARG A 42 15.65 10.25 3.73
N ALA A 43 16.49 9.32 3.31
CA ALA A 43 16.05 7.98 2.94
C ALA A 43 15.45 7.24 4.16
N LEU A 44 14.51 6.32 3.89
CA LEU A 44 14.04 5.42 4.92
C LEU A 44 15.03 4.27 5.10
N THR A 45 15.19 3.84 6.33
CA THR A 45 15.99 2.67 6.68
C THR A 45 15.21 1.38 6.43
N HIS A 46 15.93 0.27 6.33
CA HIS A 46 15.32 -1.07 6.28
C HIS A 46 14.41 -1.37 7.48
N GLY A 47 14.82 -0.96 8.68
CA GLY A 47 14.03 -1.14 9.90
C GLY A 47 12.72 -0.36 9.86
N GLU A 48 12.73 0.86 9.34
CA GLU A 48 11.53 1.67 9.14
C GLU A 48 10.59 1.04 8.12
N LEU A 49 11.10 0.54 6.99
CA LEU A 49 10.30 -0.21 6.01
C LEU A 49 9.60 -1.42 6.65
N ALA A 50 10.34 -2.25 7.39
CA ALA A 50 9.80 -3.45 8.03
C ALA A 50 8.73 -3.11 9.09
N LYS A 51 8.95 -2.03 9.86
CA LYS A 51 8.01 -1.57 10.89
C LYS A 51 6.76 -0.91 10.30
N LEU A 52 6.90 -0.14 9.20
CA LEU A 52 5.78 0.39 8.43
C LEU A 52 4.93 -0.73 7.82
N MET A 53 5.54 -1.80 7.32
CA MET A 53 4.81 -2.99 6.87
C MET A 53 4.03 -3.64 8.02
N THR A 54 4.64 -3.76 9.21
CA THR A 54 3.95 -4.26 10.41
C THR A 54 2.73 -3.41 10.77
N TRP A 55 2.86 -2.08 10.75
CA TRP A 55 1.75 -1.15 10.95
C TRP A 55 0.65 -1.40 9.92
N LYS A 56 1.00 -1.50 8.63
CA LYS A 56 0.04 -1.73 7.54
C LYS A 56 -0.75 -3.02 7.74
N LEU A 57 -0.07 -4.11 8.06
CA LEU A 57 -0.68 -5.43 8.25
C LEU A 57 -1.60 -5.49 9.49
N LYS A 58 -1.36 -4.64 10.50
CA LYS A 58 -2.26 -4.49 11.65
C LYS A 58 -3.43 -3.54 11.37
N ARG A 59 -3.22 -2.46 10.59
CA ARG A 59 -4.31 -1.55 10.20
C ARG A 59 -5.24 -2.20 9.18
N GLY A 60 -4.72 -3.03 8.29
CA GLY A 60 -5.48 -3.66 7.19
C GLY A 60 -5.67 -5.17 7.35
N THR A 61 -5.65 -5.86 6.21
CA THR A 61 -5.73 -7.33 6.16
C THR A 61 -4.35 -7.95 6.40
N PHE A 62 -4.25 -8.84 7.37
CA PHE A 62 -2.99 -9.51 7.70
C PHE A 62 -2.56 -10.49 6.61
N ARG A 63 -1.36 -10.29 6.05
CA ARG A 63 -0.76 -11.11 5.00
C ARG A 63 0.72 -11.35 5.32
N PRO A 64 1.07 -12.41 6.07
CA PRO A 64 2.41 -12.58 6.65
C PRO A 64 3.52 -12.69 5.59
N LYS A 65 3.22 -13.20 4.40
CA LYS A 65 4.17 -13.28 3.29
C LYS A 65 4.69 -11.90 2.85
N LEU A 66 3.90 -10.83 3.00
CA LEU A 66 4.34 -9.48 2.66
C LEU A 66 5.40 -8.96 3.63
N GLN A 67 5.30 -9.31 4.91
CA GLN A 67 6.29 -8.94 5.92
C GLN A 67 7.65 -9.55 5.58
N GLN A 68 7.68 -10.86 5.30
CA GLN A 68 8.91 -11.58 4.94
C GLN A 68 9.56 -11.01 3.67
N LEU A 69 8.76 -10.62 2.67
CA LEU A 69 9.27 -10.00 1.45
C LEU A 69 9.88 -8.62 1.73
N ALA A 70 9.22 -7.79 2.54
CA ALA A 70 9.73 -6.49 2.93
C ALA A 70 11.07 -6.61 3.67
N GLU A 71 11.18 -7.57 4.58
CA GLU A 71 12.41 -7.87 5.34
C GLU A 71 13.55 -8.42 4.46
N SER A 72 13.24 -9.00 3.30
CA SER A 72 14.24 -9.57 2.38
C SER A 72 14.93 -8.54 1.47
N ASN A 73 14.53 -7.27 1.52
CA ASN A 73 15.22 -6.20 0.80
C ASN A 73 16.59 -5.92 1.47
N ARG A 74 17.58 -5.52 0.67
CA ARG A 74 18.88 -5.08 1.20
C ARG A 74 18.77 -3.65 1.72
N ALA A 75 19.49 -3.32 2.78
CA ALA A 75 19.44 -1.98 3.38
C ALA A 75 19.78 -0.86 2.38
N GLU A 76 20.87 -1.05 1.63
CA GLU A 76 21.31 -0.13 0.57
C GLU A 76 20.24 0.08 -0.52
N GLU A 77 19.51 -0.98 -0.88
CA GLU A 77 18.45 -0.93 -1.89
C GLU A 77 17.25 -0.13 -1.40
N VAL A 78 16.87 -0.30 -0.11
CA VAL A 78 15.81 0.49 0.51
C VAL A 78 16.19 1.97 0.54
N GLU A 79 17.42 2.29 0.95
CA GLU A 79 17.89 3.67 1.02
C GLU A 79 17.91 4.34 -0.36
N GLN A 80 18.47 3.68 -1.38
CA GLN A 80 18.54 4.20 -2.75
C GLN A 80 17.15 4.45 -3.35
N VAL A 81 16.24 3.47 -3.23
CA VAL A 81 14.89 3.58 -3.78
C VAL A 81 14.09 4.68 -3.08
N THR A 82 14.18 4.76 -1.74
CA THR A 82 13.42 5.74 -0.96
C THR A 82 13.98 7.14 -1.12
N GLN A 83 15.30 7.31 -1.27
CA GLN A 83 15.91 8.58 -1.62
C GLN A 83 15.44 9.07 -3.00
N LYS A 84 15.48 8.21 -4.01
CA LYS A 84 14.99 8.53 -5.37
C LYS A 84 13.52 8.93 -5.35
N ALA A 85 12.70 8.19 -4.62
CA ALA A 85 11.28 8.52 -4.47
C ALA A 85 11.05 9.86 -3.77
N ALA A 86 11.84 10.19 -2.74
CA ALA A 86 11.75 11.49 -2.06
C ALA A 86 12.06 12.65 -3.03
N HIS A 87 13.07 12.51 -3.90
CA HIS A 87 13.35 13.51 -4.94
C HIS A 87 12.18 13.70 -5.92
N LEU A 88 11.56 12.60 -6.38
CA LEU A 88 10.38 12.65 -7.26
C LEU A 88 9.19 13.32 -6.56
N ILE A 89 8.94 12.99 -5.28
CA ILE A 89 7.86 13.62 -4.49
C ILE A 89 8.11 15.13 -4.33
N ALA A 90 9.35 15.55 -4.10
CA ALA A 90 9.70 16.96 -4.02
C ALA A 90 9.52 17.71 -5.37
N GLY A 91 9.61 16.99 -6.49
CA GLY A 91 9.30 17.47 -7.84
C GLY A 91 7.83 17.37 -8.25
N ASP A 92 6.92 17.00 -7.34
CA ASP A 92 5.50 16.75 -7.60
C ASP A 92 5.21 15.57 -8.58
N GLU A 93 6.19 14.67 -8.75
CA GLU A 93 6.09 13.46 -9.58
C GLU A 93 5.61 12.26 -8.74
N ILE A 94 4.43 12.39 -8.11
CA ILE A 94 3.92 11.42 -7.12
C ILE A 94 3.73 10.02 -7.73
N ILE A 95 3.21 9.93 -8.96
CA ILE A 95 2.92 8.63 -9.60
C ILE A 95 4.21 7.87 -9.91
N GLU A 96 5.22 8.55 -10.41
CA GLU A 96 6.57 8.05 -10.64
C GLU A 96 7.23 7.63 -9.33
N ALA A 97 7.07 8.41 -8.26
CA ALA A 97 7.57 8.04 -6.93
C ALA A 97 6.94 6.74 -6.42
N ILE A 98 5.62 6.57 -6.57
CA ILE A 98 4.94 5.32 -6.19
C ILE A 98 5.42 4.14 -7.03
N LYS A 99 5.68 4.36 -8.31
CA LYS A 99 6.25 3.34 -9.21
C LYS A 99 7.64 2.90 -8.71
N VAL A 100 8.52 3.85 -8.41
CA VAL A 100 9.87 3.61 -7.88
C VAL A 100 9.82 2.86 -6.54
N LEU A 101 9.00 3.32 -5.60
CA LEU A 101 8.84 2.64 -4.31
C LEU A 101 8.33 1.20 -4.45
N SER A 102 7.54 0.93 -5.49
CA SER A 102 6.99 -0.41 -5.79
C SER A 102 8.02 -1.37 -6.39
N GLU A 103 9.26 -0.94 -6.63
CA GLU A 103 10.37 -1.82 -7.04
C GLU A 103 10.86 -2.70 -5.86
N LEU A 104 10.62 -2.26 -4.61
CA LEU A 104 10.98 -3.03 -3.41
C LEU A 104 10.12 -4.29 -3.27
N LYS A 105 10.75 -5.39 -2.82
CA LYS A 105 10.06 -6.66 -2.61
C LYS A 105 8.98 -6.52 -1.54
N GLY A 106 7.78 -6.99 -1.85
CA GLY A 106 6.62 -6.91 -0.95
C GLY A 106 5.96 -5.52 -0.91
N VAL A 107 6.44 -4.56 -1.71
CA VAL A 107 5.90 -3.21 -1.80
C VAL A 107 5.13 -3.07 -3.13
N GLY A 108 3.80 -2.99 -3.06
CA GLY A 108 2.97 -2.58 -4.20
C GLY A 108 2.46 -1.14 -4.03
N PRO A 109 1.61 -0.61 -4.94
CA PRO A 109 1.12 0.78 -4.88
C PRO A 109 0.51 1.17 -3.53
N ALA A 110 -0.19 0.24 -2.88
CA ALA A 110 -0.75 0.47 -1.56
C ALA A 110 0.30 0.53 -0.44
N THR A 111 1.46 -0.11 -0.57
CA THR A 111 2.54 -0.02 0.44
C THR A 111 3.46 1.14 0.09
N ALA A 112 3.76 1.35 -1.19
CA ALA A 112 4.50 2.49 -1.69
C ALA A 112 3.86 3.81 -1.22
N SER A 113 2.54 3.96 -1.34
CA SER A 113 1.82 5.14 -0.83
C SER A 113 1.90 5.31 0.69
N LEU A 114 2.15 4.24 1.47
CA LEU A 114 2.43 4.38 2.90
C LEU A 114 3.79 5.04 3.12
N LEU A 115 4.82 4.56 2.42
CA LEU A 115 6.16 5.13 2.50
C LEU A 115 6.14 6.59 2.04
N GLY A 116 5.47 6.87 0.92
CA GLY A 116 5.30 8.23 0.42
C GLY A 116 4.54 9.13 1.41
N SER A 117 3.51 8.62 2.10
CA SER A 117 2.78 9.40 3.12
C SER A 117 3.64 9.77 4.33
N VAL A 118 4.70 9.01 4.63
CA VAL A 118 5.67 9.38 5.67
C VAL A 118 6.55 10.53 5.15
N MET A 119 6.99 10.44 3.89
CA MET A 119 7.88 11.43 3.25
C MET A 119 7.23 12.78 2.96
N SER A 120 5.91 12.83 2.70
CA SER A 120 5.21 14.06 2.34
C SER A 120 3.74 14.04 2.71
N VAL A 121 3.21 15.22 3.09
CA VAL A 121 1.78 15.46 3.34
C VAL A 121 0.93 15.44 2.06
N ASN A 122 1.57 15.53 0.89
CA ASN A 122 0.88 15.51 -0.41
C ASN A 122 0.64 14.09 -0.93
N VAL A 123 1.20 13.06 -0.28
CA VAL A 123 1.06 11.67 -0.71
C VAL A 123 0.08 10.95 0.22
N PRO A 124 -1.17 10.72 -0.20
CA PRO A 124 -2.17 10.03 0.61
C PRO A 124 -1.88 8.52 0.63
N PHE A 125 -2.10 7.88 1.78
CA PHE A 125 -2.02 6.43 1.89
C PHE A 125 -3.19 5.75 1.20
N PHE A 126 -2.91 4.77 0.33
CA PHE A 126 -3.95 4.07 -0.42
C PHE A 126 -4.61 2.96 0.41
N SER A 127 -5.54 3.35 1.28
CA SER A 127 -6.34 2.43 2.10
C SER A 127 -7.65 2.02 1.42
N ASP A 128 -8.10 0.78 1.67
CA ASP A 128 -9.36 0.26 1.11
C ASP A 128 -10.57 1.10 1.54
N GLU A 129 -10.59 1.58 2.78
CA GLU A 129 -11.70 2.38 3.30
C GLU A 129 -11.74 3.79 2.72
N ALA A 130 -10.58 4.48 2.64
CA ALA A 130 -10.54 5.79 2.01
C ALA A 130 -10.91 5.68 0.53
N PHE A 131 -10.40 4.67 -0.18
CA PHE A 131 -10.77 4.42 -1.58
C PHE A 131 -12.26 4.16 -1.75
N ALA A 132 -12.86 3.29 -0.93
CA ALA A 132 -14.28 3.01 -1.00
C ALA A 132 -15.14 4.25 -0.77
N HIS A 133 -14.67 5.16 0.10
CA HIS A 133 -15.36 6.41 0.38
C HIS A 133 -15.30 7.41 -0.79
N VAL A 134 -14.10 7.69 -1.32
CA VAL A 134 -13.94 8.72 -2.39
C VAL A 134 -14.19 8.19 -3.80
N CYS A 135 -14.21 6.86 -3.98
CA CYS A 135 -14.52 6.18 -5.24
C CYS A 135 -15.68 5.18 -5.04
N PRO A 136 -16.89 5.65 -4.70
CA PRO A 136 -18.02 4.76 -4.41
C PRO A 136 -18.39 3.91 -5.64
N GLY A 137 -18.70 2.64 -5.40
CA GLY A 137 -19.09 1.68 -6.45
C GLY A 137 -17.94 1.18 -7.34
N VAL A 138 -16.71 1.65 -7.13
CA VAL A 138 -15.54 1.21 -7.89
C VAL A 138 -14.85 0.04 -7.18
N LYS A 139 -14.64 -1.06 -7.88
CA LYS A 139 -13.84 -2.18 -7.35
C LYS A 139 -12.38 -1.75 -7.23
N ILE A 140 -11.83 -1.85 -6.03
CA ILE A 140 -10.40 -1.58 -5.80
C ILE A 140 -9.54 -2.61 -6.54
N THR A 141 -8.60 -2.11 -7.34
CA THR A 141 -7.53 -2.91 -7.93
C THR A 141 -6.24 -2.31 -7.43
N TYR A 142 -5.33 -3.08 -6.84
CA TYR A 142 -4.11 -2.54 -6.23
C TYR A 142 -3.04 -2.20 -7.27
N THR A 143 -3.43 -1.49 -8.32
CA THR A 143 -2.60 -1.10 -9.48
C THR A 143 -2.21 0.37 -9.40
N LEU A 144 -1.18 0.77 -10.15
CA LEU A 144 -0.77 2.17 -10.20
C LEU A 144 -1.89 3.08 -10.75
N LYS A 145 -2.63 2.63 -11.78
CA LYS A 145 -3.79 3.37 -12.34
C LYS A 145 -4.89 3.60 -11.31
N ALA A 146 -5.15 2.62 -10.45
CA ALA A 146 -6.13 2.78 -9.39
C ALA A 146 -5.64 3.73 -8.30
N TYR A 147 -4.34 3.72 -7.99
CA TYR A 147 -3.74 4.71 -7.11
C TYR A 147 -3.84 6.13 -7.68
N GLU A 148 -3.56 6.31 -8.96
CA GLU A 148 -3.70 7.61 -9.63
C GLU A 148 -5.15 8.13 -9.57
N LYS A 149 -6.12 7.26 -9.86
CA LYS A 149 -7.54 7.59 -9.69
C LYS A 149 -7.87 7.99 -8.25
N PHE A 150 -7.34 7.24 -7.28
CA PHE A 150 -7.50 7.54 -5.86
C PHE A 150 -6.89 8.90 -5.49
N LEU A 151 -5.65 9.16 -5.91
CA LEU A 151 -4.92 10.40 -5.66
C LEU A 151 -5.72 11.61 -6.14
N ASN A 152 -6.21 11.56 -7.38
CA ASN A 152 -7.01 12.65 -7.94
C ASN A 152 -8.32 12.87 -7.15
N ALA A 153 -9.00 11.78 -6.77
CA ALA A 153 -10.24 11.86 -6.01
C ALA A 153 -10.03 12.41 -4.58
N ILE A 154 -9.00 11.94 -3.88
CA ILE A 154 -8.74 12.33 -2.48
C ILE A 154 -8.18 13.75 -2.39
N VAL A 155 -7.35 14.18 -3.35
CA VAL A 155 -6.86 15.57 -3.43
C VAL A 155 -8.01 16.52 -3.71
N ALA A 156 -8.88 16.22 -4.70
CA ALA A 156 -10.06 17.03 -4.97
C ALA A 156 -11.01 17.11 -3.76
N TRP A 157 -11.18 15.99 -3.04
CA TRP A 157 -11.98 15.93 -1.83
C TRP A 157 -11.37 16.73 -0.67
N GLY A 158 -10.04 16.65 -0.50
CA GLY A 158 -9.30 17.43 0.49
C GLY A 158 -9.36 18.95 0.24
N HIS A 159 -9.23 19.37 -1.02
CA HIS A 159 -9.36 20.79 -1.40
C HIS A 159 -10.72 21.40 -1.03
N GLN A 160 -11.82 20.64 -1.13
CA GLN A 160 -13.15 21.12 -0.72
C GLN A 160 -13.29 21.34 0.79
N ARG A 161 -12.33 20.83 1.58
CA ARG A 161 -12.36 20.77 3.04
C ARG A 161 -11.17 21.46 3.69
N ASP A 162 -10.31 22.09 2.89
CA ASP A 162 -9.06 22.72 3.32
C ASP A 162 -8.12 21.75 4.07
N LEU A 163 -7.97 20.54 3.51
CA LEU A 163 -7.12 19.47 4.06
C LEU A 163 -5.98 19.12 3.10
N ASN A 164 -4.81 18.80 3.65
CA ASN A 164 -3.75 18.17 2.85
C ASN A 164 -4.13 16.70 2.51
N ALA A 165 -3.38 16.08 1.59
CA ALA A 165 -3.74 14.74 1.10
C ALA A 165 -3.73 13.66 2.19
N VAL A 166 -2.79 13.75 3.16
CA VAL A 166 -2.73 12.83 4.30
C VAL A 166 -3.90 13.01 5.25
N GLU A 167 -4.28 14.25 5.57
CA GLU A 167 -5.46 14.55 6.40
C GLU A 167 -6.75 14.12 5.71
N ALA A 168 -6.86 14.38 4.41
CA ALA A 168 -7.97 13.96 3.58
C ALA A 168 -8.12 12.43 3.61
N GLU A 169 -7.02 11.67 3.49
CA GLU A 169 -7.03 10.21 3.63
C GLU A 169 -7.54 9.76 4.99
N GLN A 170 -7.09 10.40 6.07
CA GLN A 170 -7.49 10.02 7.43
C GLN A 170 -8.98 10.24 7.64
N GLU A 171 -9.52 11.37 7.19
CA GLU A 171 -10.94 11.67 7.32
C GLU A 171 -11.79 10.75 6.42
N ALA A 172 -11.40 10.55 5.16
CA ALA A 172 -12.06 9.60 4.26
C ALA A 172 -12.02 8.17 4.82
N TRP A 173 -10.93 7.77 5.46
CA TRP A 173 -10.83 6.47 6.13
C TRP A 173 -11.77 6.35 7.33
N VAL A 174 -11.91 7.41 8.15
CA VAL A 174 -12.86 7.44 9.26
C VAL A 174 -14.29 7.25 8.74
N LEU A 175 -14.65 7.96 7.66
CA LEU A 175 -15.97 7.87 7.04
C LEU A 175 -16.20 6.47 6.42
N GLY A 176 -15.26 5.96 5.63
CA GLY A 176 -15.37 4.61 5.05
C GLY A 176 -15.40 3.50 6.11
N MET A 177 -14.75 3.69 7.26
CA MET A 177 -14.90 2.78 8.39
C MET A 177 -16.32 2.84 8.98
N ARG A 178 -16.91 4.02 9.15
CA ARG A 178 -18.29 4.16 9.65
C ARG A 178 -19.27 3.41 8.74
N ASP A 179 -19.13 3.53 7.43
CA ASP A 179 -20.00 2.83 6.47
C ASP A 179 -19.87 1.30 6.61
N LYS A 180 -18.63 0.79 6.71
CA LYS A 180 -18.39 -0.65 6.94
C LYS A 180 -18.93 -1.17 8.28
N TYR A 181 -19.00 -0.33 9.32
CA TYR A 181 -19.53 -0.73 10.63
C TYR A 181 -21.04 -0.49 10.76
N ALA A 182 -21.62 0.45 10.01
CA ALA A 182 -23.06 0.66 9.92
C ALA A 182 -23.75 -0.53 9.22
N ASP A 183 -23.17 -1.02 8.11
CA ASP A 183 -23.69 -2.20 7.38
C ASP A 183 -23.61 -3.51 8.18
N LYS A 184 -22.68 -3.61 9.13
CA LYS A 184 -22.58 -4.79 10.02
C LYS A 184 -23.62 -4.78 11.14
N GLY A 185 -24.35 -3.67 11.33
CA GLY A 185 -25.47 -3.56 12.27
C GLY A 185 -26.78 -4.17 11.76
N THR A 186 -26.91 -4.43 10.45
CA THR A 186 -28.17 -4.83 9.81
C THR A 186 -28.17 -6.18 9.10
N ASN A 187 -27.06 -6.92 9.06
CA ASN A 187 -27.07 -8.29 8.50
C ASN A 187 -26.17 -9.26 9.28
N LYS A 188 -26.70 -9.85 10.35
CA LYS A 188 -26.22 -11.12 10.91
C LYS A 188 -26.95 -12.27 10.20
N THR A 189 -26.40 -12.74 9.08
CA THR A 189 -26.37 -14.15 8.65
C THR A 189 -25.77 -14.24 7.23
N GLY A 190 -24.61 -14.86 7.10
CA GLY A 190 -24.05 -15.20 5.79
C GLY A 190 -22.53 -15.19 5.77
N LYS A 191 -21.92 -16.35 6.08
CA LYS A 191 -20.56 -16.67 5.65
C LYS A 191 -20.42 -16.43 4.14
N LYS A 192 -19.37 -15.72 3.73
CA LYS A 192 -18.66 -15.92 2.46
C LYS A 192 -17.17 -15.77 2.78
N GLU A 193 -16.51 -16.87 3.13
CA GLU A 193 -15.82 -17.80 2.21
C GLU A 193 -14.90 -17.11 1.21
N GLN A 194 -13.65 -17.53 1.32
CA GLN A 194 -12.47 -17.09 0.61
C GLN A 194 -12.59 -17.46 -0.87
N GLU A 195 -12.32 -16.51 -1.76
CA GLU A 195 -11.98 -16.85 -3.14
C GLU A 195 -10.49 -16.55 -3.36
N ASP A 196 -9.75 -17.65 -3.48
CA ASP A 196 -8.37 -17.74 -3.91
C ASP A 196 -8.19 -17.11 -5.29
N VAL A 197 -7.40 -16.04 -5.37
CA VAL A 197 -6.83 -15.59 -6.65
C VAL A 197 -5.44 -16.19 -6.77
N LYS A 198 -5.36 -17.24 -7.58
CA LYS A 198 -4.11 -17.81 -8.11
C LYS A 198 -3.27 -16.69 -8.74
N ILE A 199 -2.11 -16.41 -8.17
CA ILE A 199 -1.07 -15.64 -8.84
C ILE A 199 -0.48 -16.56 -9.89
N VAL A 200 -0.84 -16.31 -11.15
CA VAL A 200 -0.19 -16.90 -12.32
C VAL A 200 1.27 -16.47 -12.29
N LYS A 201 2.17 -17.46 -12.22
CA LYS A 201 3.60 -17.29 -12.48
C LYS A 201 3.76 -16.99 -13.96
N THR A 202 4.39 -15.88 -14.31
CA THR A 202 5.05 -15.71 -15.60
C THR A 202 6.48 -15.32 -15.31
N ASN A 203 7.36 -16.33 -15.30
CA ASN A 203 8.77 -16.13 -15.57
C ASN A 203 9.05 -16.72 -16.95
N GLU A 204 9.83 -15.97 -17.69
CA GLU A 204 10.80 -16.41 -18.70
C GLU A 204 10.25 -17.00 -20.00
N GLU A 205 10.41 -16.23 -21.08
CA GLU A 205 10.88 -16.76 -22.36
C GLU A 205 11.63 -15.63 -23.09
N GLU A 206 12.96 -15.67 -22.95
CA GLU A 206 13.91 -15.04 -23.86
C GLU A 206 14.84 -16.16 -24.34
N LYS A 207 15.02 -16.23 -25.67
CA LYS A 207 15.87 -17.15 -26.47
C LYS A 207 15.28 -18.51 -26.85
N GLU A 208 14.86 -18.64 -28.11
CA GLU A 208 15.68 -19.28 -29.15
C GLU A 208 14.96 -19.16 -30.50
N GLU A 209 15.46 -18.26 -31.35
CA GLU A 209 15.11 -18.21 -32.76
C GLU A 209 16.35 -18.69 -33.52
N LYS A 210 16.37 -19.96 -33.92
CA LYS A 210 17.17 -20.49 -35.04
C LYS A 210 16.80 -21.95 -35.35
N GLU A 211 16.76 -22.21 -36.65
CA GLU A 211 16.64 -23.50 -37.34
C GLU A 211 15.24 -24.16 -37.40
N GLU A 212 14.58 -24.01 -38.55
CA GLU A 212 14.48 -25.13 -39.50
C GLU A 212 14.06 -24.63 -40.90
N GLU A 213 15.06 -24.33 -41.73
CA GLU A 213 14.91 -24.32 -43.17
C GLU A 213 15.10 -25.77 -43.66
N ARG A 214 14.08 -26.31 -44.33
CA ARG A 214 14.04 -27.68 -44.85
C ARG A 214 15.23 -27.98 -45.78
N PRO A 215 15.58 -29.26 -45.96
CA PRO A 215 15.18 -29.85 -47.24
C PRO A 215 14.63 -31.27 -47.16
N ALA A 216 13.65 -31.51 -48.03
CA ALA A 216 13.13 -32.81 -48.39
C ALA A 216 14.16 -33.65 -49.16
N LYS A 217 14.25 -34.96 -48.86
CA LYS A 217 14.32 -36.10 -49.81
C LYS A 217 14.81 -37.38 -49.12
N ARG A 218 13.97 -38.42 -49.07
CA ARG A 218 14.14 -39.70 -49.82
C ARG A 218 13.13 -40.75 -49.37
N ARG A 219 12.26 -41.16 -50.29
CA ARG A 219 11.64 -42.50 -50.31
C ARG A 219 12.65 -43.50 -50.84
N ARG A 220 12.83 -44.62 -50.12
CA ARG A 220 13.22 -45.99 -50.52
C ARG A 220 13.07 -46.77 -49.21
N ARG A 221 12.25 -47.79 -49.07
CA ARG A 221 12.01 -48.94 -49.93
C ARG A 221 10.64 -49.52 -49.64
#